data_AF-A0A7K4C0K1-F1
#
_entry.id   AF-A0A7K4C0K1-F1
#
_cell.length_a   1.000
_cell.length_b   1.000
_cell.length_c   1.000
_cell.angle_alpha   90.00
_cell.angle_beta   90.00
_cell.angle_gamma   90.00
#
_symmetry.space_group_name_H-M   'P 1'
#
loop_
_entity.id
_entity.type
_entity.pdbx_description
1 polymer ?
#
loop_
_entity_poly.entity_id
_entity_poly.type
_entity_poly.pdbx_seq_one_letter_code
_entity_poly.pdbx_strand_id
1 'polypeptide(L)'
;MKRGFLNGLPLIPTVILIMLTLIIILPVGMSLFEPLNILVRIILVFVIFTTVRNYLGPGVISIIISGILIYYLVIKWWWVGAMGWWGITLLGMGIFGVIVWGSSKIIPQRY
;
A
#
# COMPACT_ATOMS: atom_id res chain seq x y z
N MET A 1 -23.52 2.22 -28.84
CA MET A 1 -22.12 1.96 -29.23
C MET A 1 -21.23 2.00 -28.00
N LYS A 2 -20.48 0.92 -27.77
CA LYS A 2 -19.72 0.63 -26.54
C LYS A 2 -18.63 1.69 -26.33
N ARG A 3 -18.80 2.53 -25.29
CA ARG A 3 -17.75 3.40 -24.74
C ARG A 3 -16.77 2.52 -23.97
N GLY A 4 -15.92 1.81 -24.71
CA GLY A 4 -14.99 0.84 -24.17
C GLY A 4 -13.76 1.48 -23.54
N PHE A 5 -13.12 0.69 -22.68
CA PHE A 5 -11.81 0.87 -22.01
C PHE A 5 -10.72 1.56 -22.87
N LEU A 6 -10.82 1.47 -24.20
CA LEU A 6 -9.88 2.01 -25.18
C LEU A 6 -9.85 3.56 -25.24
N ASN A 7 -10.90 4.28 -24.83
CA ASN A 7 -10.84 5.75 -24.71
C ASN A 7 -10.17 6.22 -23.40
N GLY A 8 -9.86 5.31 -22.48
CA GLY A 8 -9.13 5.58 -21.25
C GLY A 8 -7.61 5.45 -21.40
N LEU A 9 -7.10 5.03 -22.56
CA LEU A 9 -5.66 4.91 -22.84
C LEU A 9 -4.84 6.19 -22.50
N PRO A 10 -5.28 7.43 -22.78
CA PRO A 10 -4.54 8.62 -22.34
C PRO A 10 -4.68 8.93 -20.83
N LEU A 11 -5.67 8.34 -20.15
CA LEU A 11 -5.85 8.47 -18.70
C LEU A 11 -5.00 7.47 -17.91
N ILE A 12 -4.69 6.29 -18.46
CA ILE A 12 -3.89 5.26 -17.78
C ILE A 12 -2.50 5.80 -17.36
N PRO A 13 -1.71 6.47 -18.23
CA PRO A 13 -0.44 7.07 -17.84
C PRO A 13 -0.62 8.12 -16.74
N THR A 14 -1.68 8.91 -16.81
CA THR A 14 -1.99 9.97 -15.83
C THR A 14 -2.31 9.37 -14.46
N VAL A 15 -3.11 8.31 -14.43
CA VAL A 15 -3.45 7.59 -13.18
C VAL A 15 -2.22 6.93 -12.58
N ILE A 16 -1.38 6.28 -13.40
CA ILE A 16 -0.12 5.68 -12.93
C ILE A 16 0.79 6.76 -12.34
N LEU A 17 0.94 7.91 -13.01
CA LEU A 17 1.75 9.03 -12.51
C LEU A 17 1.25 9.55 -11.16
N ILE A 18 -0.07 9.72 -11.01
CA ILE A 18 -0.68 10.13 -9.73
C ILE A 18 -0.41 9.08 -8.65
N MET A 19 -0.58 7.79 -8.94
CA MET A 19 -0.30 6.72 -7.96
C MET A 19 1.17 6.71 -7.54
N LEU A 20 2.11 6.84 -8.48
CA LEU A 20 3.53 6.93 -8.16
C LEU A 20 3.84 8.14 -7.28
N THR A 21 3.25 9.29 -7.59
CA THR A 21 3.40 10.50 -6.78
C THR A 21 2.88 10.28 -5.36
N LEU A 22 1.68 9.70 -5.22
CA LEU A 22 1.09 9.39 -3.91
C LEU A 22 1.92 8.39 -3.11
N ILE A 23 2.55 7.41 -3.77
CA ILE A 23 3.43 6.44 -3.12
C ILE A 23 4.67 7.13 -2.53
N ILE A 24 5.23 8.09 -3.25
CA ILE A 24 6.43 8.83 -2.85
C ILE A 24 6.17 9.80 -1.69
N ILE A 25 4.93 10.27 -1.50
CA ILE A 25 4.59 11.22 -0.43
C ILE A 25 4.95 10.67 0.95
N LEU A 26 4.72 9.38 1.23
CA LEU A 26 4.98 8.81 2.55
C LEU A 26 6.48 8.85 2.94
N PRO A 27 7.43 8.30 2.14
CA PRO A 27 8.85 8.35 2.48
C PRO A 27 9.40 9.78 2.52
N VAL A 28 8.88 10.69 1.68
CA VAL A 28 9.23 12.12 1.77
C VAL A 28 8.74 12.71 3.10
N GLY A 29 7.49 12.42 3.49
CA GLY A 29 6.94 12.82 4.78
C GLY A 29 7.75 12.28 5.95
N MET A 30 8.19 11.03 5.90
CA MET A 30 9.06 10.44 6.94
C MET A 30 10.41 11.15 7.04
N SER A 31 11.01 11.59 5.92
CA SER A 31 12.26 12.34 5.94
C SER A 31 12.10 13.75 6.54
N LEU A 32 10.91 14.35 6.41
CA LEU A 32 10.63 15.72 6.87
C LEU A 32 10.05 15.77 8.29
N PHE A 33 9.37 14.70 8.73
CA PHE A 33 8.73 14.60 10.03
C PHE A 33 9.23 13.37 10.80
N GLU A 34 10.11 13.62 11.77
CA GLU A 34 10.68 12.58 12.63
C GLU A 34 9.63 11.75 13.39
N PRO A 35 8.55 12.33 13.96
CA PRO A 35 7.51 11.53 14.61
C PRO A 35 6.84 10.54 13.64
N LEU A 36 6.63 10.96 12.38
CA LEU A 36 6.05 10.12 11.34
C LEU A 36 7.01 8.98 10.96
N ASN A 37 8.31 9.27 10.87
CA ASN A 37 9.33 8.26 10.61
C ASN A 37 9.29 7.13 11.65
N ILE A 38 9.25 7.49 12.93
CA ILE A 38 9.22 6.53 14.04
C ILE A 38 7.92 5.70 13.99
N LEU A 39 6.77 6.37 13.86
CA LEU A 39 5.47 5.69 13.81
C LEU A 39 5.38 4.69 12.66
N VAL A 40 5.76 5.09 11.44
CA VAL A 40 5.68 4.21 10.26
C VAL A 40 6.62 3.03 10.40
N ARG A 41 7.84 3.22 10.94
CA ARG A 41 8.76 2.10 11.18
C ARG A 41 8.21 1.10 12.19
N ILE A 42 7.59 1.56 13.27
CA ILE A 42 6.93 0.69 14.25
C ILE A 42 5.81 -0.11 13.57
N ILE A 43 4.95 0.56 12.79
CA ILE A 43 3.87 -0.11 12.04
C ILE A 43 4.44 -1.17 11.10
N LEU A 44 5.49 -0.85 10.34
CA LEU A 44 6.12 -1.80 9.43
C LEU A 44 6.67 -3.03 10.15
N VAL A 45 7.26 -2.87 11.34
CA VAL A 45 7.70 -4.01 12.15
C VAL A 45 6.53 -4.95 12.46
N PHE A 46 5.42 -4.39 12.94
CA PHE A 46 4.22 -5.17 13.26
C PHE A 46 3.62 -5.83 12.02
N VAL A 47 3.50 -5.10 10.91
CA VAL A 47 2.97 -5.62 9.66
C VAL A 47 3.83 -6.78 9.17
N ILE A 48 5.15 -6.60 9.07
CA ILE A 48 6.05 -7.68 8.60
C ILE A 48 5.94 -8.90 9.50
N PHE A 49 6.02 -8.71 10.82
CA PHE A 49 5.96 -9.82 11.77
C PHE A 49 4.63 -10.59 11.70
N THR A 50 3.50 -9.87 11.68
CA THR A 50 2.17 -10.50 11.59
C THR A 50 1.96 -11.18 10.26
N THR A 51 2.36 -10.56 9.15
CA THR A 51 2.29 -11.16 7.81
C THR A 51 3.11 -12.45 7.73
N VAL A 52 4.38 -12.42 8.13
CA VAL A 52 5.25 -13.61 8.09
C VAL A 52 4.68 -14.73 8.97
N ARG A 53 4.20 -14.39 10.17
CA ARG A 53 3.59 -15.37 11.08
C ARG A 53 2.28 -15.96 10.54
N ASN A 54 1.48 -15.17 9.82
CA ASN A 54 0.27 -15.67 9.18
C ASN A 54 0.58 -16.64 8.03
N TYR A 55 1.67 -16.42 7.29
CA TYR A 55 2.06 -17.31 6.18
C TYR A 55 2.82 -18.57 6.64
N LEU A 56 3.72 -18.45 7.61
CA LEU A 56 4.61 -19.54 8.03
C LEU A 56 4.19 -20.21 9.34
N GLY A 57 3.19 -19.67 10.03
CA GLY A 57 2.74 -20.13 11.34
C GLY A 57 3.65 -19.69 12.49
N PRO A 58 3.35 -20.10 13.74
CA PRO A 58 4.19 -19.86 14.90
C PRO A 58 5.42 -20.78 14.89
N GLY A 59 6.63 -20.21 14.98
CA GLY A 59 7.86 -21.00 15.05
C GLY A 59 9.12 -20.14 14.94
N VAL A 60 10.28 -20.78 15.16
CA VAL A 60 11.60 -20.13 15.11
C VAL A 60 11.89 -19.56 13.71
N ILE A 61 11.49 -20.29 12.66
CA ILE A 61 11.67 -19.87 11.27
C ILE A 61 10.97 -18.53 11.00
N SER A 62 9.74 -18.36 11.49
CA SER A 62 8.98 -17.11 11.34
C SER A 62 9.67 -15.92 12.01
N ILE A 63 10.32 -16.14 13.16
CA ILE A 63 11.09 -15.11 13.86
C ILE A 63 12.32 -14.71 13.05
N ILE A 64 13.08 -15.69 12.55
CA ILE A 64 14.28 -15.46 11.75
C ILE A 64 13.94 -14.67 10.48
N ILE A 65 12.93 -15.11 9.74
CA ILE A 65 12.50 -14.47 8.49
C ILE A 65 11.96 -13.06 8.76
N SER A 66 11.15 -12.90 9.80
CA SER A 66 10.68 -11.56 10.21
C SER A 66 11.85 -10.64 10.54
N GLY A 67 12.84 -11.11 11.30
CA GLY A 67 14.02 -10.33 11.66
C GLY A 67 14.83 -9.88 10.44
N ILE A 68 15.05 -10.78 9.48
CA ILE A 68 15.73 -10.46 8.21
C ILE A 68 14.94 -9.38 7.46
N LEU A 69 13.63 -9.58 7.28
CA LEU A 69 12.79 -8.63 6.55
C LEU A 69 12.71 -7.27 7.25
N ILE A 70 12.61 -7.24 8.57
CA ILE A 70 12.62 -5.99 9.35
C ILE A 70 13.95 -5.25 9.15
N TYR A 71 15.07 -5.96 9.24
CA TYR A 71 16.38 -5.34 9.03
C TYR A 71 16.49 -4.70 7.64
N TYR A 72 16.09 -5.40 6.59
CA TYR A 72 16.16 -4.87 5.23
C TYR A 72 15.12 -3.80 4.96
N LEU A 73 13.85 -4.00 5.30
CA LEU A 73 12.75 -3.14 4.88
C LEU A 73 12.46 -1.98 5.85
N VAL A 74 12.90 -2.06 7.10
CA VAL A 74 12.62 -1.02 8.12
C VAL A 74 13.88 -0.24 8.50
N ILE A 75 15.06 -0.87 8.48
CA ILE A 75 16.32 -0.24 8.89
C ILE A 75 17.13 0.18 7.67
N LYS A 76 17.61 -0.79 6.88
CA LYS A 76 18.56 -0.56 5.79
C LYS A 76 17.94 0.16 4.58
N TRP A 77 16.80 -0.33 4.11
CA TRP A 77 16.05 0.19 2.96
C TRP A 77 14.65 0.64 3.39
N TRP A 78 14.60 1.45 4.44
CA TRP A 78 13.37 1.93 5.06
C TRP A 78 12.41 2.60 4.06
N TRP A 79 12.93 3.27 3.03
CA TRP A 79 12.10 3.89 1.98
C TRP A 79 11.41 2.83 1.12
N VAL A 80 12.04 1.69 0.84
CA VAL A 80 11.43 0.59 0.07
C VAL A 80 10.32 -0.07 0.87
N GLY A 81 10.54 -0.32 2.16
CA GLY A 81 9.50 -0.87 3.04
C GLY A 81 8.30 0.07 3.17
N ALA A 82 8.56 1.37 3.37
CA ALA A 82 7.51 2.38 3.45
C ALA A 82 6.73 2.50 2.12
N MET A 83 7.41 2.60 0.99
CA MET A 83 6.76 2.66 -0.34
C MET A 83 5.97 1.40 -0.65
N GLY A 84 6.52 0.22 -0.34
CA GLY A 84 5.87 -1.07 -0.59
C GLY A 84 4.59 -1.23 0.23
N TRP A 85 4.67 -0.98 1.54
CA TRP A 85 3.50 -1.01 2.41
C TRP A 85 2.45 0.02 1.98
N TRP A 86 2.86 1.27 1.77
CA TRP A 86 1.95 2.35 1.39
C TRP A 86 1.30 2.12 0.03
N GLY A 87 2.06 1.61 -0.94
CA GLY A 87 1.54 1.22 -2.25
C GLY A 87 0.49 0.13 -2.16
N ILE A 88 0.72 -0.92 -1.35
CA ILE A 88 -0.27 -1.96 -1.11
C ILE A 88 -1.52 -1.39 -0.43
N THR A 89 -1.36 -0.50 0.56
CA THR A 89 -2.49 0.16 1.23
C THR A 89 -3.31 1.01 0.25
N LEU A 90 -2.65 1.82 -0.57
CA LEU A 90 -3.31 2.65 -1.59
C LEU A 90 -4.02 1.82 -2.65
N LEU A 91 -3.42 0.70 -3.10
CA LEU A 91 -4.05 -0.21 -4.05
C LEU A 91 -5.26 -0.91 -3.42
N GLY A 92 -5.13 -1.38 -2.17
CA GLY A 92 -6.24 -1.95 -1.40
C GLY A 92 -7.39 -0.95 -1.31
N MET A 93 -7.11 0.28 -0.86
CA MET A 93 -8.11 1.36 -0.79
C MET A 93 -8.67 1.75 -2.16
N GLY A 94 -7.86 1.72 -3.23
CA GLY A 94 -8.30 2.00 -4.59
C GLY A 94 -9.31 0.97 -5.09
N ILE A 95 -9.08 -0.33 -4.82
CA ILE A 95 -10.05 -1.39 -5.11
C ILE A 95 -11.34 -1.18 -4.29
N PHE A 96 -11.23 -0.85 -3.01
CA PHE A 96 -12.39 -0.48 -2.20
C PHE A 96 -13.14 0.74 -2.77
N GLY A 97 -12.42 1.75 -3.26
CA GLY A 97 -13.01 2.94 -3.89
C GLY A 97 -13.77 2.61 -5.16
N VAL A 98 -13.22 1.74 -6.03
CA VAL A 98 -13.92 1.25 -7.24
C VAL A 98 -15.15 0.43 -6.88
N ILE A 99 -15.08 -0.40 -5.83
CA ILE A 99 -16.23 -1.20 -5.36
C ILE A 99 -17.34 -0.31 -4.80
N VAL A 100 -17.01 0.66 -3.94
CA VAL A 100 -17.99 1.59 -3.33
C VAL A 100 -18.61 2.51 -4.37
N TRP A 101 -17.79 3.07 -5.26
CA TRP A 101 -18.30 3.90 -6.35
C TRP A 101 -19.15 3.07 -7.32
N GLY A 102 -18.68 1.88 -7.70
CA GLY A 102 -19.41 0.95 -8.55
C GLY A 102 -20.75 0.54 -7.96
N SER A 103 -20.80 0.21 -6.67
CA SER A 103 -22.06 -0.15 -6.00
C SER A 103 -23.03 1.03 -5.93
N SER A 104 -22.55 2.25 -5.67
CA SER A 104 -23.39 3.47 -5.67
C SER A 104 -24.00 3.80 -7.04
N LYS A 105 -23.41 3.30 -8.14
CA LYS A 105 -23.91 3.49 -9.51
C LYS A 105 -24.84 2.37 -9.98
N ILE A 106 -24.77 1.19 -9.36
CA ILE A 106 -25.55 0.00 -9.73
C ILE A 106 -26.81 -0.13 -8.86
N ILE A 107 -26.80 0.38 -7.63
CA ILE A 107 -28.01 0.47 -6.81
C ILE A 107 -28.87 1.59 -7.42
N PRO A 108 -30.01 1.28 -8.07
CA PRO A 108 -30.90 2.33 -8.51
C PRO A 108 -31.34 3.11 -7.28
N GLN A 109 -31.13 4.42 -7.28
CA GLN A 109 -31.76 5.31 -6.30
C GLN A 109 -33.28 5.25 -6.56
N ARG A 110 -33.93 4.21 -6.04
CA ARG A 110 -35.38 4.16 -5.90
C ARG A 110 -35.70 4.79 -4.56
N TYR A 111 -35.72 6.12 -4.50
CA TYR A 111 -36.61 6.96 -3.71
C TYR A 111 -36.48 8.39 -4.23
#